data_AF-A0A0S8F6X5-F1
#
_entry.id   AF-A0A0S8F6X5-F1
#
_cell.length_a   1.000
_cell.length_b   1.000
_cell.length_c   1.000
_cell.angle_alpha   90.00
_cell.angle_beta   90.00
_cell.angle_gamma   90.00
#
_symmetry.space_group_name_H-M   'P 1'
#
loop_
_entity.id
_entity.type
_entity.pdbx_description
1 polymer ?
#
loop_
_entity_poly.entity_id
_entity_poly.type
_entity_poly.pdbx_seq_one_letter_code
_entity_poly.pdbx_strand_id
1 'polypeptide(L)'
;MIGTIHLPGGVGLLPFLNGGEAFFRMTNVSLPEQPRTIPFLALQRKAVLIVVPGEETLLGLDEHSQGVRHEVACLFNGGLVMGTLPLPKGIRVSDELMQSEEFFAIEDCTLGIDASPEPTMEAEELVFVHAAEMFGVAELEPE
;
A
#
# COMPACT_ATOMS: atom_id res chain seq x y z
N MET A 1 -5.16 7.53 -9.00
CA MET A 1 -4.51 7.21 -10.29
C MET A 1 -4.56 5.71 -10.44
N ILE A 2 -4.86 5.20 -11.64
CA ILE A 2 -4.92 3.76 -11.90
C ILE A 2 -4.08 3.47 -13.14
N GLY A 3 -3.34 2.37 -13.18
CA GLY A 3 -2.59 1.95 -14.36
C GLY A 3 -1.98 0.58 -14.19
N THR A 4 -1.33 0.07 -15.24
CA THR A 4 -0.74 -1.26 -15.27
C THR A 4 0.76 -1.19 -15.02
N ILE A 5 1.25 -2.01 -14.08
CA ILE A 5 2.68 -2.27 -13.87
C ILE A 5 2.97 -3.68 -14.37
N HIS A 6 4.01 -3.82 -15.19
CA HIS A 6 4.46 -5.13 -15.66
C HIS A 6 5.52 -5.69 -14.71
N LEU A 7 5.16 -6.72 -13.95
CA LEU A 7 6.09 -7.42 -13.07
C LEU A 7 7.00 -8.37 -13.86
N PRO A 8 8.31 -8.45 -13.52
CA PRO A 8 9.17 -9.51 -14.01
C PRO A 8 8.62 -10.89 -13.60
N GLY A 9 8.75 -11.89 -14.48
CA GLY A 9 8.27 -13.23 -14.20
C GLY A 9 8.86 -13.81 -12.91
N GLY A 10 8.01 -14.36 -12.04
CA GLY A 10 8.40 -14.98 -10.78
C GLY A 10 8.69 -14.01 -9.63
N VAL A 11 8.50 -12.70 -9.83
CA VAL A 11 8.64 -11.68 -8.76
C VAL A 11 7.26 -11.27 -8.27
N GLY A 12 7.02 -11.39 -6.96
CA GLY A 12 5.81 -10.89 -6.33
C GLY A 12 5.74 -9.36 -6.32
N LEU A 13 4.54 -8.81 -6.14
CA LEU A 13 4.33 -7.36 -6.16
C LEU A 13 5.13 -6.64 -5.07
N LEU A 14 5.09 -7.12 -3.82
CA LEU A 14 5.80 -6.48 -2.71
C LEU A 14 7.33 -6.42 -2.91
N PRO A 15 8.04 -7.53 -3.22
CA PRO A 15 9.46 -7.46 -3.60
C PRO A 15 9.74 -6.53 -4.77
N PHE A 16 8.82 -6.45 -5.74
CA PHE A 16 8.95 -5.52 -6.85
C PHE A 16 8.84 -4.05 -6.39
N LEU A 17 7.90 -3.72 -5.49
CA LEU A 17 7.73 -2.38 -4.93
C LEU A 17 8.96 -1.92 -4.13
N ASN A 18 9.60 -2.83 -3.40
CA ASN A 18 10.82 -2.57 -2.60
C ASN A 18 12.12 -2.64 -3.43
N GLY A 19 12.02 -2.88 -4.74
CA GLY A 19 13.18 -2.86 -5.64
C GLY A 19 13.88 -1.50 -5.71
N GLY A 20 15.19 -1.51 -5.98
CA GLY A 20 16.04 -0.30 -5.96
C GLY A 20 15.97 0.62 -7.19
N GLU A 21 15.01 0.43 -8.11
CA GLU A 21 14.88 1.33 -9.27
C GLU A 21 14.29 2.69 -8.86
N ALA A 22 14.65 3.79 -9.55
CA ALA A 22 14.13 5.11 -9.19
C ALA A 22 12.65 5.35 -9.61
N PHE A 23 12.15 4.60 -10.60
CA PHE A 23 10.83 4.80 -11.20
C PHE A 23 10.06 3.48 -11.36
N PHE A 24 8.75 3.54 -11.21
CA PHE A 24 7.80 2.56 -11.72
C PHE A 24 7.45 2.90 -13.16
N ARG A 25 7.53 1.90 -14.06
CA ARG A 25 7.07 2.03 -15.43
C ARG A 25 5.61 1.58 -15.49
N MET A 26 4.72 2.53 -15.73
CA MET A 26 3.29 2.28 -15.83
C MET A 26 2.80 2.48 -17.26
N THR A 27 1.85 1.65 -17.68
CA THR A 27 1.14 1.75 -18.96
C THR A 27 -0.36 1.91 -18.71
N ASN A 28 -1.10 2.38 -19.72
CA ASN A 28 -2.55 2.55 -19.64
C ASN A 28 -3.03 3.37 -18.42
N VAL A 29 -2.33 4.46 -18.10
CA VAL A 29 -2.57 5.23 -16.88
C VAL A 29 -3.77 6.15 -17.04
N SER A 30 -4.69 6.06 -16.09
CA SER A 30 -5.82 6.98 -15.89
C SER A 30 -5.54 7.88 -14.69
N LEU A 31 -5.61 9.20 -14.93
CA LEU A 31 -5.51 10.22 -13.88
C LEU A 31 -6.90 10.76 -13.54
N PRO A 32 -7.17 11.11 -12.27
CA PRO A 32 -8.37 11.85 -11.92
C PRO A 32 -8.50 13.10 -12.80
N GLU A 33 -9.73 13.43 -13.19
CA GLU A 33 -10.08 14.62 -13.97
C GLU A 33 -9.48 14.69 -15.40
N GLN A 34 -8.75 13.66 -15.84
CA GLN A 34 -8.20 13.59 -17.19
C GLN A 34 -8.89 12.47 -18.00
N PRO A 35 -9.66 12.80 -19.05
CA PRO A 35 -10.43 11.81 -19.80
C PRO A 35 -9.59 10.94 -20.73
N ARG A 36 -8.30 11.28 -20.96
CA ARG A 36 -7.42 10.55 -21.87
C ARG A 36 -6.46 9.66 -21.08
N THR A 37 -6.48 8.37 -21.43
CA THR A 37 -5.49 7.39 -20.96
C THR A 37 -4.10 7.77 -21.46
N ILE A 38 -3.13 7.78 -20.54
CA ILE A 38 -1.73 8.03 -20.80
C ILE A 38 -1.06 6.68 -21.15
N PRO A 39 -0.44 6.54 -22.33
CA PRO A 39 0.12 5.25 -22.76
C PRO A 39 1.34 4.83 -21.93
N PHE A 40 2.10 5.79 -21.41
CA PHE A 40 3.29 5.56 -20.59
C PHE A 40 3.46 6.64 -19.53
N LEU A 41 3.70 6.24 -18.29
CA LEU A 41 4.11 7.11 -17.19
C LEU A 41 5.29 6.48 -16.44
N ALA A 42 6.35 7.26 -16.26
CA ALA A 42 7.41 6.93 -15.32
C ALA A 42 7.09 7.60 -13.98
N LEU A 43 6.55 6.83 -13.03
CA LEU A 43 6.17 7.32 -11.71
C LEU A 43 7.35 7.17 -10.75
N GLN A 44 7.80 8.26 -10.13
CA GLN A 44 8.90 8.20 -9.17
C GLN A 44 8.49 7.33 -7.98
N ARG A 45 9.31 6.34 -7.62
CA ARG A 45 8.93 5.38 -6.57
C ARG A 45 8.65 6.04 -5.23
N LYS A 46 9.49 7.01 -4.86
CA LYS A 46 9.34 7.81 -3.64
C LYS A 46 8.07 8.66 -3.60
N ALA A 47 7.44 8.91 -4.75
CA ALA A 47 6.18 9.66 -4.80
C ALA A 47 4.95 8.75 -4.57
N VAL A 48 5.14 7.43 -4.44
CA VAL A 48 4.07 6.48 -4.19
C VAL A 48 3.95 6.27 -2.68
N LEU A 49 2.78 6.61 -2.15
CA LEU A 49 2.43 6.42 -0.74
C LEU A 49 1.75 5.07 -0.52
N ILE A 50 0.82 4.74 -1.42
CA ILE A 50 -0.12 3.64 -1.27
C ILE A 50 -0.27 2.95 -2.63
N VAL A 51 -0.28 1.62 -2.61
CA VAL A 51 -0.60 0.79 -3.77
C VAL A 51 -1.74 -0.14 -3.41
N VAL A 52 -2.86 0.03 -4.11
CA VAL A 52 -3.97 -0.93 -4.10
C VAL A 52 -3.76 -1.88 -5.28
N PRO A 53 -3.46 -3.17 -5.04
CA PRO A 53 -3.38 -4.17 -6.09
C PRO A 53 -4.75 -4.41 -6.74
N GLY A 54 -4.77 -4.70 -8.05
CA GLY A 54 -5.99 -5.17 -8.69
C GLY A 54 -6.33 -6.60 -8.28
N GLU A 55 -7.61 -6.98 -8.38
CA GLU A 55 -8.16 -8.28 -7.96
C GLU A 55 -7.33 -9.49 -8.44
N GLU A 56 -6.83 -9.48 -9.68
CA GLU A 56 -6.03 -10.59 -10.23
C GLU A 56 -4.70 -10.81 -9.50
N THR A 57 -4.19 -9.79 -8.82
CA THR A 57 -2.95 -9.86 -8.03
C THR A 57 -3.19 -10.37 -6.61
N LEU A 58 -4.45 -10.39 -6.16
CA LEU A 58 -4.82 -10.90 -4.84
C LEU A 58 -4.88 -12.44 -4.80
N LEU A 59 -5.04 -13.08 -5.96
CA LEU A 59 -5.07 -14.53 -6.13
C LEU A 59 -3.71 -15.14 -5.73
N GLY A 60 -3.63 -15.71 -4.53
CA GLY A 60 -2.43 -16.36 -3.99
C GLY A 60 -1.83 -15.71 -2.74
N LEU A 61 -2.47 -14.68 -2.18
CA LEU A 61 -2.08 -14.09 -0.90
C LEU A 61 -2.50 -14.93 0.32
N ASP A 62 -3.38 -15.93 0.12
CA ASP A 62 -3.93 -16.82 1.16
C ASP A 62 -2.89 -17.63 1.97
N GLU A 63 -1.59 -17.52 1.67
CA GLU A 63 -0.52 -18.26 2.34
C GLU A 63 0.41 -17.41 3.23
N HIS A 64 0.22 -16.09 3.27
CA HIS A 64 1.01 -15.18 4.12
C HIS A 64 0.11 -14.61 5.22
N SER A 65 -0.16 -15.30 6.33
CA SER A 65 0.63 -15.01 7.53
C SER A 65 0.32 -15.99 8.67
N GLN A 66 1.32 -16.71 9.16
CA GLN A 66 1.28 -17.32 10.51
C GLN A 66 1.67 -16.30 11.60
N GLY A 67 1.44 -15.02 11.34
CA GLY A 67 1.80 -13.90 12.21
C GLY A 67 0.74 -13.59 13.26
N VAL A 68 1.15 -12.87 14.30
CA VAL A 68 0.21 -12.19 15.20
C VAL A 68 -0.36 -11.00 14.43
N ARG A 69 -1.69 -10.87 14.46
CA ARG A 69 -2.43 -9.81 13.77
C ARG A 69 -2.53 -8.60 14.70
N HIS A 70 -2.08 -7.45 14.22
CA HIS A 70 -2.15 -6.18 14.94
C HIS A 70 -3.04 -5.20 14.18
N GLU A 71 -4.04 -4.64 14.83
CA GLU A 71 -4.82 -3.56 14.24
C GLU A 71 -4.01 -2.27 14.28
N VAL A 72 -3.88 -1.62 13.12
CA VAL A 72 -3.06 -0.42 12.98
C VAL A 72 -3.78 0.66 12.19
N ALA A 73 -3.44 1.91 12.49
CA ALA A 73 -3.80 3.07 11.68
C ALA A 73 -2.51 3.77 11.21
N CYS A 74 -2.32 3.84 9.90
CA CYS A 74 -1.19 4.49 9.24
C CYS A 74 -1.63 5.84 8.66
N LEU A 75 -0.94 6.92 9.01
CA LEU A 75 -1.30 8.30 8.66
C LEU A 75 -0.31 8.88 7.64
N PHE A 76 -0.84 9.45 6.56
CA PHE A 76 -0.05 10.06 5.48
C PHE A 76 -0.62 11.40 5.06
N ASN A 77 0.20 12.17 4.36
CA ASN A 77 -0.24 13.45 3.83
C ASN A 77 -1.31 13.22 2.74
N GLY A 78 -2.58 13.46 3.08
CA GLY A 78 -3.73 13.24 2.20
C GLY A 78 -4.62 12.04 2.57
N GLY A 79 -4.45 11.44 3.76
CA GLY A 79 -5.40 10.47 4.28
C GLY A 79 -4.85 9.49 5.33
N LEU A 80 -5.52 8.35 5.48
CA LEU A 80 -5.13 7.26 6.39
C LEU A 80 -5.47 5.86 5.84
N VAL A 81 -4.77 4.84 6.31
CA VAL A 81 -5.12 3.42 6.11
C VAL A 81 -5.27 2.79 7.47
N MET A 82 -6.44 2.21 7.75
CA MET A 82 -6.67 1.36 8.93
C MET A 82 -6.77 -0.07 8.48
N GLY A 83 -6.21 -1.01 9.23
CA GLY A 83 -6.36 -2.43 8.91
C GLY A 83 -5.48 -3.29 9.78
N THR A 84 -5.21 -4.50 9.30
CA THR A 84 -4.43 -5.49 10.03
C THR A 84 -3.02 -5.60 9.48
N LEU A 85 -2.03 -5.46 10.35
CA LEU A 85 -0.63 -5.73 10.07
C LEU A 85 -0.24 -7.12 10.63
N PRO A 86 0.03 -8.12 9.77
CA PRO A 86 0.55 -9.41 10.24
C PRO A 86 2.04 -9.30 10.58
N LEU A 87 2.41 -9.57 11.84
CA LEU A 87 3.80 -9.55 12.30
C LEU A 87 4.25 -10.91 12.84
N PRO A 88 5.55 -11.25 12.73
CA PRO A 88 6.09 -12.41 13.42
C PRO A 88 5.87 -12.32 14.93
N LYS A 89 5.65 -13.47 15.58
CA LYS A 89 5.40 -13.52 17.02
C LYS A 89 6.55 -12.88 17.81
N GLY A 90 6.22 -11.93 18.69
CA GLY A 90 7.17 -11.25 19.58
C GLY A 90 7.77 -9.98 19.00
N ILE A 91 7.44 -9.61 17.76
CA ILE A 91 7.76 -8.31 17.18
C ILE A 91 6.67 -7.31 17.57
N ARG A 92 7.07 -6.07 17.89
CA ARG A 92 6.16 -4.96 18.15
C ARG A 92 5.97 -4.15 16.88
N VAL A 93 4.77 -3.62 16.67
CA VAL A 93 4.44 -2.71 15.56
C VAL A 93 5.43 -1.55 15.50
N SER A 94 5.76 -0.94 16.65
CA SER A 94 6.73 0.15 16.71
C SER A 94 8.12 -0.27 16.22
N ASP A 95 8.58 -1.47 16.57
CA ASP A 95 9.94 -1.89 16.27
C ASP A 95 10.10 -2.19 14.77
N GLU A 96 9.07 -2.78 14.15
CA GLU A 96 9.04 -3.05 12.71
C GLU A 96 8.94 -1.75 11.90
N LEU A 97 7.96 -0.90 12.22
CA LEU A 97 7.64 0.24 11.37
C LEU A 97 8.56 1.44 11.57
N MET A 98 9.13 1.64 12.77
CA MET A 98 10.07 2.76 12.99
C MET A 98 11.42 2.57 12.28
N GLN A 99 11.75 1.36 11.85
CA GLN A 99 13.00 1.04 11.16
C GLN A 99 12.81 0.78 9.67
N SER A 100 11.57 0.68 9.20
CA SER A 100 11.27 0.39 7.81
C SER A 100 11.25 1.67 6.97
N GLU A 101 11.95 1.63 5.83
CA GLU A 101 11.81 2.62 4.75
C GLU A 101 11.06 2.02 3.55
N GLU A 102 10.60 0.78 3.67
CA GLU A 102 10.07 -0.01 2.56
C GLU A 102 8.53 -0.02 2.54
N PHE A 103 7.95 -0.55 1.46
CA PHE A 103 6.54 -0.92 1.46
C PHE A 103 6.31 -2.13 2.35
N PHE A 104 5.16 -2.14 3.02
CA PHE A 104 4.64 -3.29 3.77
C PHE A 104 3.14 -3.47 3.49
N ALA A 105 2.64 -4.67 3.76
CA ALA A 105 1.26 -5.06 3.52
C ALA A 105 0.37 -4.77 4.73
N ILE A 106 -0.83 -4.24 4.48
CA ILE A 106 -1.94 -4.14 5.44
C ILE A 106 -3.15 -4.86 4.85
N GLU A 107 -3.71 -5.80 5.59
CA GLU A 107 -4.85 -6.62 5.20
C GLU A 107 -6.15 -6.09 5.81
N ASP A 108 -7.30 -6.50 5.25
CA ASP A 108 -8.64 -6.21 5.77
C ASP A 108 -8.79 -4.72 6.14
N CYS A 109 -8.49 -3.86 5.18
CA CYS A 109 -8.19 -2.48 5.44
C CYS A 109 -9.26 -1.51 4.91
N THR A 110 -9.31 -0.34 5.52
CA THR A 110 -10.12 0.79 5.09
C THR A 110 -9.18 1.94 4.76
N LEU A 111 -9.22 2.36 3.50
CA LEU A 111 -8.48 3.49 2.97
C LEU A 111 -9.35 4.75 3.05
N GLY A 112 -8.90 5.72 3.82
CA GLY A 112 -9.46 7.07 3.83
C GLY A 112 -8.58 8.01 3.02
N ILE A 113 -9.13 8.61 1.96
CA ILE A 113 -8.45 9.65 1.18
C ILE A 113 -9.13 10.98 1.46
N ASP A 114 -8.34 11.99 1.83
CA ASP A 114 -8.78 13.37 2.02
C ASP A 114 -9.11 13.99 0.65
N ALA A 115 -10.30 13.69 0.14
CA ALA A 115 -10.89 14.34 -1.02
C ALA A 115 -11.73 15.55 -0.57
N SER A 116 -11.71 16.62 -1.35
CA SER A 116 -12.61 17.76 -1.16
C SER A 116 -13.84 17.55 -2.06
N PRO A 117 -15.09 17.68 -1.56
CA PRO A 117 -15.48 18.28 -0.29
C PRO A 117 -15.62 17.31 0.89
N GLU A 118 -15.62 15.99 0.65
CA GLU A 118 -15.77 14.96 1.69
C GLU A 118 -14.72 13.86 1.50
N PRO A 119 -14.13 13.36 2.60
CA PRO A 119 -13.19 12.25 2.52
C PRO A 119 -13.87 11.01 1.96
N THR A 120 -13.15 10.28 1.10
CA THR A 120 -13.63 9.02 0.53
C THR A 120 -13.07 7.87 1.37
N MET A 121 -13.94 6.95 1.79
CA MET A 121 -13.58 5.77 2.56
C MET A 121 -13.88 4.52 1.71
N GLU A 122 -12.87 3.72 1.43
CA GLU A 122 -12.96 2.52 0.59
C GLU A 122 -12.42 1.32 1.36
N ALA A 123 -13.14 0.20 1.32
CA ALA A 123 -12.71 -1.05 1.93
C ALA A 123 -11.89 -1.84 0.91
N GLU A 124 -10.73 -2.34 1.32
CA GLU A 124 -9.77 -3.05 0.49
C GLU A 124 -9.25 -4.29 1.22
N GLU A 125 -9.09 -5.40 0.51
CA GLU A 125 -8.59 -6.64 1.11
C GLU A 125 -7.10 -6.56 1.45
N LEU A 126 -6.33 -5.86 0.61
CA LEU A 126 -4.90 -5.66 0.79
C LEU A 126 -4.49 -4.31 0.25
N VAL A 127 -3.67 -3.60 1.02
CA VAL A 127 -2.99 -2.38 0.58
C VAL A 127 -1.50 -2.46 0.93
N PHE A 128 -0.65 -1.97 0.03
CA PHE A 128 0.76 -1.75 0.35
C PHE A 128 0.99 -0.28 0.70
N VAL A 129 1.59 -0.04 1.87
CA VAL A 129 1.88 1.29 2.39
C VAL A 129 3.39 1.52 2.44
N HIS A 130 3.85 2.68 1.98
CA HIS A 130 5.26 3.06 2.03
C HIS A 130 5.61 3.63 3.40
N ALA A 131 6.41 2.90 4.19
CA ALA A 131 6.76 3.31 5.55
C ALA A 131 7.49 4.66 5.60
N ALA A 132 8.37 4.94 4.63
CA ALA A 132 9.17 6.18 4.60
C ALA A 132 8.34 7.47 4.46
N GLU A 133 7.12 7.39 3.95
CA GLU A 133 6.26 8.55 3.69
C GLU A 133 5.10 8.69 4.68
N MET A 134 5.03 7.78 5.66
CA MET A 134 4.09 7.84 6.78
C MET A 134 4.60 8.83 7.83
N PHE A 135 3.72 9.69 8.35
CA PHE A 135 4.09 10.61 9.44
C PHE A 135 3.64 10.12 10.83
N GLY A 136 2.81 9.09 10.90
CA GLY A 136 2.38 8.51 12.16
C GLY A 136 1.75 7.13 12.01
N VAL A 137 1.95 6.29 13.01
CA VAL A 137 1.28 5.01 13.15
C VAL A 137 0.71 4.88 14.56
N ALA A 138 -0.49 4.31 14.67
CA ALA A 138 -1.09 3.91 15.93
C ALA A 138 -1.43 2.41 15.90
N GLU A 139 -1.16 1.72 17.00
CA GLU A 139 -1.70 0.38 17.26
C GLU A 139 -3.04 0.56 17.98
N LEU A 140 -4.06 -0.14 17.52
CA LEU A 140 -5.42 -0.08 18.05
C LEU A 140 -5.64 -1.28 18.98
N GLU A 141 -6.32 -1.05 20.11
CA GLU A 141 -6.72 -2.15 20.98
C GLU A 141 -7.93 -2.87 20.35
N PRO A 142 -7.92 -4.20 20.24
CA PRO A 142 -9.10 -4.94 19.81
C PRO A 142 -10.22 -4.79 20.85
N GLU A 143 -11.43 -4.48 20.40
CA GLU A 143 -12.64 -4.38 21.24
C GLU A 143 -13.02 -5.68 21.95
#